data_AF-A0A7V0L299-F1
#
_entry.id   AF-A0A7V0L299-F1
#
_cell.length_a   1.000
_cell.length_b   1.000
_cell.length_c   1.000
_cell.angle_alpha   90.00
_cell.angle_beta   90.00
_cell.angle_gamma   90.00
#
_symmetry.space_group_name_H-M   'P 1'
#
loop_
_entity.id
_entity.type
_entity.pdbx_description
1 polymer ?
#
loop_
_entity_poly.entity_id
_entity_poly.type
_entity_poly.pdbx_seq_one_letter_code
_entity_poly.pdbx_strand_id
1 'polypeptide(L)'
;MRLWERGSWLFLFVIISKTLFAQISVTLDDYCVSPNDMTVISVNVSDISNKGVESFQFDLFFNNLVLSPVDVGLSGTIAEGWGSPFVNDQIPGELRIGAFGLSPLTGSGAFVNVRFKIIGQIGDSSAVKIKNFMFNDGSP
;
A
#
# COMPACT_ATOMS: atom_id res chain seq x y z
N MET A 1 64.50 6.82 37.56
CA MET A 1 63.21 7.53 37.57
C MET A 1 62.90 7.92 36.12
N ARG A 2 62.16 7.07 35.39
CA ARG A 2 61.95 7.18 33.94
C ARG A 2 60.80 8.15 33.63
N LEU A 3 61.08 9.10 32.75
CA LEU A 3 60.15 10.10 32.21
C LEU A 3 59.08 9.40 31.34
N TRP A 4 57.82 9.82 31.47
CA TRP A 4 56.70 9.33 30.64
C TRP A 4 56.44 10.33 29.51
N GLU A 5 56.53 9.88 28.26
CA GLU A 5 56.12 10.65 27.08
C GLU A 5 54.62 10.49 26.82
N ARG A 6 53.91 11.61 26.61
CA ARG A 6 52.49 11.64 26.24
C ARG A 6 52.36 11.57 24.72
N GLY A 7 52.02 10.40 24.17
CA GLY A 7 51.60 10.26 22.77
C GLY A 7 50.15 10.69 22.61
N SER A 8 49.90 11.74 21.83
CA SER A 8 48.57 12.19 21.43
C SER A 8 48.03 11.29 20.32
N TRP A 9 46.90 10.62 20.55
CA TRP A 9 46.25 9.77 19.56
C TRP A 9 45.16 10.57 18.83
N LEU A 10 45.39 10.87 17.55
CA LEU A 10 44.34 11.38 16.67
C LEU A 10 43.37 10.24 16.34
N PHE A 11 42.15 10.30 16.89
CA PHE A 11 41.05 9.44 16.46
C PHE A 11 40.31 10.09 15.28
N LEU A 12 40.42 9.50 14.09
CA LEU A 12 39.60 9.84 12.94
C LEU A 12 38.20 9.25 13.15
N PHE A 13 37.19 10.09 13.35
CA PHE A 13 35.78 9.66 13.34
C PHE A 13 35.24 9.75 11.90
N VAL A 14 35.06 8.60 11.25
CA VAL A 14 34.26 8.51 10.02
C VAL A 14 32.80 8.32 10.43
N ILE A 15 31.99 9.36 10.27
CA ILE A 15 30.53 9.24 10.41
C ILE A 15 29.98 8.73 9.08
N ILE A 16 29.70 7.43 9.00
CA ILE A 16 28.94 6.86 7.89
C ILE A 16 27.46 7.10 8.19
N SER A 17 26.90 8.18 7.66
CA SER A 17 25.45 8.41 7.70
C SER A 17 24.76 7.42 6.76
N LYS A 18 24.10 6.41 7.31
CA LYS A 18 23.12 5.62 6.56
C LYS A 18 21.88 6.48 6.38
N THR A 19 21.61 6.94 5.16
CA THR A 19 20.30 7.50 4.82
C THR A 19 19.28 6.37 4.92
N LEU A 20 18.41 6.43 5.93
CA LEU A 20 17.22 5.58 6.00
C LEU A 20 16.16 6.19 5.06
N PHE A 21 15.92 5.56 3.92
CA PHE A 21 14.69 5.83 3.17
C PHE A 21 13.53 5.18 3.94
N ALA A 22 12.51 5.96 4.29
CA ALA A 22 11.28 5.40 4.83
C ALA A 22 10.58 4.61 3.71
N GLN A 23 10.60 3.27 3.81
CA GLN A 23 9.89 2.39 2.89
C GLN A 23 8.39 2.74 2.91
N ILE A 24 7.78 2.94 1.74
CA ILE A 24 6.32 3.10 1.66
C ILE A 24 5.69 1.76 2.02
N SER A 25 4.87 1.72 3.07
CA SER A 25 4.12 0.54 3.44
C SER A 25 2.74 0.57 2.79
N VAL A 26 2.31 -0.58 2.27
CA VAL A 26 0.95 -0.81 1.77
C VAL A 26 0.28 -1.82 2.69
N THR A 27 -0.89 -1.48 3.24
CA THR A 27 -1.57 -2.32 4.24
C THR A 27 -3.04 -2.51 3.92
N LEU A 28 -3.60 -3.61 4.43
CA LEU A 28 -5.01 -3.94 4.45
C LEU A 28 -5.43 -4.16 5.91
N ASP A 29 -6.65 -3.77 6.24
CA ASP A 29 -7.22 -4.06 7.56
C ASP A 29 -7.93 -5.43 7.55
N ASP A 30 -8.07 -6.05 8.73
CA ASP A 30 -8.85 -7.26 8.92
C ASP A 30 -10.33 -6.91 9.17
N TYR A 31 -11.24 -7.72 8.63
CA TYR A 31 -12.69 -7.51 8.74
C TYR A 31 -13.40 -8.78 9.23
N CYS A 32 -14.32 -8.61 10.18
CA CYS A 32 -15.28 -9.63 10.58
C CYS A 32 -16.68 -9.20 10.14
N VAL A 33 -17.30 -9.95 9.23
CA VAL A 33 -18.53 -9.56 8.52
C VAL A 33 -19.52 -10.74 8.47
N SER A 34 -20.81 -10.43 8.27
CA SER A 34 -21.84 -11.46 8.13
C SER A 34 -22.02 -11.87 6.65
N PRO A 35 -22.45 -13.11 6.36
CA PRO A 35 -22.89 -13.49 5.02
C PRO A 35 -23.98 -12.57 4.47
N ASN A 36 -23.95 -12.31 3.17
CA ASN A 36 -24.82 -11.41 2.41
C ASN A 36 -24.65 -9.90 2.68
N ASP A 37 -23.78 -9.50 3.60
CA ASP A 37 -23.45 -8.09 3.80
C ASP A 37 -22.60 -7.53 2.67
N MET A 38 -22.53 -6.20 2.64
CA MET A 38 -21.60 -5.42 1.84
C MET A 38 -20.47 -4.93 2.75
N THR A 39 -19.22 -5.07 2.31
CA THR A 39 -18.06 -4.53 3.02
C THR A 39 -17.18 -3.71 2.07
N VAL A 40 -16.47 -2.75 2.62
CA VAL A 40 -15.44 -1.98 1.90
C VAL A 40 -14.10 -2.34 2.52
N ILE A 41 -13.20 -2.87 1.69
CA ILE A 41 -11.81 -3.12 2.05
C ILE A 41 -10.97 -1.99 1.46
N SER A 42 -10.37 -1.20 2.34
CA SER A 42 -9.48 -0.12 1.95
C SER A 42 -8.03 -0.62 1.85
N VAL A 43 -7.38 -0.25 0.75
CA VAL A 43 -5.92 -0.33 0.64
C VAL A 43 -5.34 0.97 1.16
N ASN A 44 -4.50 0.85 2.18
CA ASN A 44 -3.88 1.96 2.88
C ASN A 44 -2.41 2.10 2.50
N VAL A 45 -1.90 3.33 2.50
CA VAL A 45 -0.46 3.63 2.33
C VAL A 45 0.06 4.47 3.49
N SER A 46 1.33 4.26 3.85
CA SER A 46 2.06 5.22 4.69
C SER A 46 2.21 6.57 3.96
N ASP A 47 2.69 7.60 4.67
CA ASP A 47 2.87 8.93 4.09
C ASP A 47 3.75 8.91 2.82
N ILE A 48 3.15 9.40 1.74
CA ILE A 48 3.76 9.56 0.41
C ILE A 48 3.91 11.04 0.01
N SER A 49 3.73 11.97 0.94
CA SER A 49 3.97 13.40 0.72
C SER A 49 5.37 13.65 0.15
N ASN A 50 5.45 14.48 -0.88
CA ASN A 50 6.69 14.85 -1.57
C ASN A 50 7.44 13.68 -2.25
N LYS A 51 6.77 12.53 -2.50
CA LYS A 51 7.37 11.39 -3.21
C LYS A 51 7.06 11.36 -4.71
N GLY A 52 6.30 12.33 -5.23
CA GLY A 52 6.02 12.46 -6.66
C GLY A 52 5.20 11.30 -7.24
N VAL A 53 4.27 10.74 -6.46
CA VAL A 53 3.43 9.62 -6.91
C VAL A 53 2.33 10.13 -7.84
N GLU A 54 2.43 9.81 -9.12
CA GLU A 54 1.52 10.24 -10.20
C GLU A 54 0.77 9.07 -10.85
N SER A 55 1.20 7.83 -10.58
CA SER A 55 0.44 6.63 -10.91
C SER A 55 0.66 5.51 -9.91
N PHE A 56 -0.27 4.56 -9.89
CA PHE A 56 -0.09 3.28 -9.21
C PHE A 56 -0.71 2.13 -10.01
N GLN A 57 -0.21 0.93 -9.75
CA GLN A 57 -0.89 -0.31 -10.10
C GLN A 57 -0.64 -1.39 -9.05
N PHE A 58 -1.57 -2.33 -8.91
CA PHE A 58 -1.38 -3.55 -8.13
C PHE A 58 -2.42 -4.60 -8.51
N ASP A 59 -2.14 -5.84 -8.10
CA ASP A 59 -3.06 -6.96 -8.20
C ASP A 59 -3.60 -7.30 -6.81
N LEU A 60 -4.93 -7.38 -6.68
CA LEU A 60 -5.65 -7.79 -5.48
C LEU A 60 -6.18 -9.21 -5.65
N PHE A 61 -5.69 -10.12 -4.83
CA PHE A 61 -6.13 -11.53 -4.82
C PHE A 61 -7.08 -11.78 -3.66
N PHE A 62 -8.13 -12.56 -3.91
CA PHE A 62 -9.14 -12.96 -2.93
C PHE A 62 -9.75 -14.33 -3.27
N ASN A 63 -10.46 -14.93 -2.32
CA ASN A 63 -11.24 -16.13 -2.58
C ASN A 63 -12.61 -15.75 -3.18
N ASN A 64 -12.80 -16.04 -4.47
CA ASN A 64 -14.03 -15.72 -5.21
C ASN A 64 -15.26 -16.55 -4.80
N LEU A 65 -15.09 -17.57 -3.96
CA LEU A 65 -16.20 -18.31 -3.36
C LEU A 65 -16.71 -17.64 -2.07
N VAL A 66 -15.96 -16.68 -1.53
CA VAL A 66 -16.27 -15.96 -0.29
C VAL A 66 -16.62 -14.51 -0.55
N LEU A 67 -15.90 -13.85 -1.46
CA LEU A 67 -16.06 -12.44 -1.80
C LEU A 67 -16.40 -12.27 -3.28
N SER A 68 -17.41 -11.43 -3.56
CA SER A 68 -17.77 -11.01 -4.92
C SER A 68 -17.53 -9.50 -5.05
N PRO A 69 -16.62 -9.04 -5.92
CA PRO A 69 -16.35 -7.62 -6.10
C PRO A 69 -17.56 -6.92 -6.69
N VAL A 70 -17.88 -5.72 -6.20
CA VAL A 70 -19.01 -4.90 -6.63
C VAL A 70 -18.55 -3.60 -7.26
N ASP A 71 -17.63 -2.88 -6.62
CA ASP A 71 -16.98 -1.72 -7.20
C ASP A 71 -15.57 -1.51 -6.64
N VAL A 72 -14.78 -0.71 -7.39
CA VAL A 72 -13.50 -0.16 -6.96
C VAL A 72 -13.56 1.35 -7.15
N GLY A 73 -13.19 2.12 -6.14
CA GLY A 73 -13.31 3.57 -6.17
C GLY A 73 -12.24 4.29 -5.36
N LEU A 74 -12.08 5.57 -5.66
CA LEU A 74 -11.13 6.47 -4.99
C LEU A 74 -11.84 7.52 -4.11
N SER A 75 -13.17 7.50 -4.03
CA SER A 75 -13.90 8.45 -3.17
C SER A 75 -13.55 8.22 -1.69
N GLY A 76 -13.26 9.31 -0.98
CA GLY A 76 -12.81 9.27 0.41
C GLY A 76 -11.36 8.82 0.59
N THR A 77 -10.55 8.79 -0.47
CA THR A 77 -9.14 8.40 -0.43
C THR A 77 -8.22 9.57 -0.78
N ILE A 78 -6.91 9.45 -0.52
CA ILE A 78 -5.93 10.46 -0.94
C ILE A 78 -5.86 10.63 -2.47
N ALA A 79 -6.39 9.67 -3.23
CA ALA A 79 -6.43 9.66 -4.69
C ALA A 79 -7.79 10.09 -5.28
N GLU A 80 -8.72 10.59 -4.46
CA GLU A 80 -10.08 10.96 -4.90
C GLU A 80 -10.10 11.91 -6.11
N GLY A 81 -9.16 12.86 -6.16
CA GLY A 81 -9.04 13.83 -7.25
C GLY A 81 -8.66 13.22 -8.62
N TRP A 82 -8.26 11.95 -8.68
CA TRP A 82 -7.92 11.26 -9.92
C TRP A 82 -9.14 10.61 -10.61
N GLY A 83 -10.31 10.63 -9.97
CA GLY A 83 -11.55 10.10 -10.54
C GLY A 83 -11.69 8.58 -10.40
N SER A 84 -12.06 7.90 -11.48
CA SER A 84 -12.28 6.45 -11.47
C SER A 84 -11.00 5.68 -11.82
N PRO A 85 -10.67 4.62 -11.07
CA PRO A 85 -9.54 3.76 -11.41
C PRO A 85 -9.86 2.87 -12.62
N PHE A 86 -8.82 2.41 -13.30
CA PHE A 86 -8.91 1.32 -14.26
C PHE A 86 -8.91 -0.01 -13.51
N VAL A 87 -9.83 -0.89 -13.86
CA VAL A 87 -10.01 -2.20 -13.22
C VAL A 87 -10.12 -3.28 -14.28
N ASN A 88 -9.32 -4.34 -14.13
CA ASN A 88 -9.47 -5.57 -14.90
C ASN A 88 -9.83 -6.71 -13.94
N ASP A 89 -10.98 -7.31 -14.15
CA ASP A 89 -11.62 -8.34 -13.34
C ASP A 89 -11.84 -9.66 -14.11
N GLN A 90 -11.08 -9.86 -15.20
CA GLN A 90 -11.30 -10.98 -16.12
C GLN A 90 -10.89 -12.35 -15.55
N ILE A 91 -10.14 -12.37 -14.45
CA ILE A 91 -9.71 -13.59 -13.76
C ILE A 91 -10.46 -13.68 -12.43
N PRO A 92 -11.30 -14.71 -12.22
CA PRO A 92 -12.00 -14.89 -10.96
C PRO A 92 -11.03 -14.98 -9.77
N GLY A 93 -11.22 -14.13 -8.76
CA GLY A 93 -10.36 -14.08 -7.57
C GLY A 93 -9.17 -13.13 -7.69
N GLU A 94 -9.09 -12.36 -8.78
CA GLU A 94 -8.06 -11.36 -9.04
C GLU A 94 -8.69 -10.06 -9.57
N LEU A 95 -8.30 -8.92 -9.02
CA LEU A 95 -8.51 -7.61 -9.62
C LEU A 95 -7.16 -6.98 -9.93
N ARG A 96 -6.94 -6.51 -11.15
CA ARG A 96 -5.82 -5.62 -11.46
C ARG A 96 -6.32 -4.19 -11.47
N ILE A 97 -5.75 -3.36 -10.62
CA ILE A 97 -6.25 -2.01 -10.36
C ILE A 97 -5.12 -1.03 -10.62
N GLY A 98 -5.40 0.04 -11.35
CA GLY A 98 -4.46 1.14 -11.53
C GLY A 98 -5.15 2.47 -11.74
N ALA A 99 -4.46 3.55 -11.42
CA ALA A 99 -4.92 4.91 -11.69
C ALA A 99 -3.72 5.84 -11.86
N PHE A 100 -3.96 7.00 -12.47
CA PHE A 100 -2.99 8.06 -12.62
C PHE A 100 -3.67 9.43 -12.56
N GLY A 101 -2.89 10.47 -12.30
CA GLY A 101 -3.38 11.84 -12.32
C GLY A 101 -2.28 12.86 -12.57
N LEU A 102 -2.69 14.09 -12.88
CA LEU A 102 -1.76 15.20 -13.20
C LEU A 102 -1.17 15.88 -11.97
N SER A 103 -1.70 15.60 -10.78
CA SER A 103 -1.24 16.15 -9.52
C SER A 103 -0.74 15.01 -8.64
N PRO A 104 0.52 15.06 -8.18
CA PRO A 104 1.07 14.04 -7.30
C PRO A 104 0.25 13.86 -6.01
N LEU A 105 0.11 12.62 -5.56
CA LEU A 105 -0.53 12.31 -4.29
C LEU A 105 0.29 12.84 -3.10
N THR A 106 -0.41 13.19 -2.03
CA THR A 106 0.18 13.66 -0.77
C THR A 106 -0.61 13.11 0.41
N GLY A 107 0.06 12.90 1.54
CA GLY A 107 -0.51 12.33 2.76
C GLY A 107 -0.42 10.81 2.86
N SER A 108 -1.21 10.25 3.77
CA SER A 108 -1.28 8.83 4.14
C SER A 108 -2.73 8.37 4.31
N GLY A 109 -2.94 7.06 4.47
CA GLY A 109 -4.24 6.45 4.71
C GLY A 109 -4.79 5.73 3.48
N ALA A 110 -6.11 5.63 3.39
CA ALA A 110 -6.77 4.96 2.27
C ALA A 110 -6.37 5.65 0.95
N PHE A 111 -6.00 4.85 -0.05
CA PHE A 111 -5.75 5.33 -1.40
C PHE A 111 -6.61 4.62 -2.45
N VAL A 112 -7.09 3.39 -2.19
CA VAL A 112 -8.11 2.67 -2.99
C VAL A 112 -9.12 1.99 -2.07
N ASN A 113 -10.40 2.06 -2.41
CA ASN A 113 -11.48 1.34 -1.74
C ASN A 113 -12.06 0.27 -2.67
N VAL A 114 -12.14 -0.98 -2.21
CA VAL A 114 -12.78 -2.08 -2.94
C VAL A 114 -13.99 -2.57 -2.18
N ARG A 115 -15.17 -2.48 -2.80
CA ARG A 115 -16.41 -2.95 -2.21
C ARG A 115 -16.67 -4.40 -2.63
N PHE A 116 -16.93 -5.24 -1.64
CA PHE A 116 -17.28 -6.64 -1.83
C PHE A 116 -18.68 -6.93 -1.27
N LYS A 117 -19.39 -7.83 -1.94
CA LYS A 117 -20.48 -8.59 -1.36
C LYS A 117 -19.92 -9.87 -0.73
N ILE A 118 -20.36 -10.19 0.48
CA ILE A 118 -20.00 -11.44 1.17
C ILE A 118 -20.93 -12.55 0.68
N ILE A 119 -20.38 -13.51 -0.06
CA ILE A 119 -21.12 -14.65 -0.64
C ILE A 119 -20.75 -15.98 0.01
N GLY A 120 -19.71 -16.02 0.85
CA GLY A 120 -19.34 -17.17 1.66
C GLY A 120 -20.29 -17.41 2.84
N GLN A 121 -20.10 -18.54 3.52
CA GLN A 121 -20.87 -18.96 4.68
C GLN A 121 -20.19 -18.59 6.01
N ILE A 122 -20.90 -18.77 7.11
CA ILE A 122 -20.34 -18.57 8.46
C ILE A 122 -19.16 -19.54 8.64
N GLY A 123 -18.01 -18.99 9.02
CA GLY A 123 -16.77 -19.74 9.22
C GLY A 123 -15.85 -19.76 7.99
N ASP A 124 -16.32 -19.33 6.82
CA ASP A 124 -15.45 -19.14 5.67
C ASP A 124 -14.52 -17.94 5.88
N SER A 125 -13.36 -17.99 5.23
CA SER A 125 -12.38 -16.91 5.26
C SER A 125 -11.77 -16.68 3.87
N SER A 126 -11.39 -15.44 3.60
CA SER A 126 -10.67 -15.06 2.39
C SER A 126 -9.42 -14.28 2.78
N ALA A 127 -8.25 -14.83 2.49
CA ALA A 127 -7.02 -14.06 2.58
C ALA A 127 -6.96 -13.07 1.42
N VAL A 128 -7.11 -11.78 1.70
CA VAL A 128 -6.96 -10.72 0.71
C VAL A 128 -5.48 -10.32 0.63
N LYS A 129 -4.89 -10.34 -0.57
CA LYS A 129 -3.46 -10.13 -0.76
C LYS A 129 -3.19 -9.14 -1.88
N ILE A 130 -2.20 -8.30 -1.68
CA ILE A 130 -1.69 -7.37 -2.69
C ILE A 130 -0.40 -7.93 -3.26
N LYS A 131 -0.27 -7.92 -4.58
CA LYS A 131 0.95 -8.27 -5.30
C LYS A 131 1.22 -7.28 -6.42
N ASN A 132 2.43 -7.34 -6.96
CA ASN A 132 2.85 -6.54 -8.13
C ASN A 132 2.55 -5.04 -7.95
N PHE A 133 2.66 -4.58 -6.71
CA PHE A 133 2.41 -3.19 -6.37
C PHE A 133 3.53 -2.33 -6.92
N MET A 134 3.17 -1.25 -7.60
CA MET A 134 4.10 -0.30 -8.18
C MET A 134 3.52 1.11 -8.11
N PHE A 135 4.35 2.07 -7.70
CA PHE A 135 4.13 3.48 -7.97
C PHE A 135 4.96 3.91 -9.18
N ASN A 136 4.41 4.79 -10.01
CA ASN A 136 5.08 5.32 -11.19
C ASN A 136 5.69 4.18 -12.03
N ASP A 137 6.97 4.29 -12.38
CA ASP A 137 7.73 3.35 -13.21
C ASP A 137 8.58 2.35 -12.39
N GLY A 138 8.23 2.08 -11.12
CA GLY A 138 8.93 1.06 -10.32
C GLY A 138 9.27 1.40 -8.87
N SER A 139 8.78 2.53 -8.33
CA SER A 139 8.93 2.87 -6.91
C SER A 139 8.03 1.95 -6.05
N PRO A 140 8.49 1.54 -4.85
CA PRO A 140 8.69 2.46 -3.73
C PRO A 140 10.12 2.99 -3.58
#